data_AF-A0A4Q7L677-F1
#
_entry.id   AF-A0A4Q7L677-F1
#
_cell.length_a   1.000
_cell.length_b   1.000
_cell.length_c   1.000
_cell.angle_alpha   90.00
_cell.angle_beta   90.00
_cell.angle_gamma   90.00
#
_symmetry.space_group_name_H-M   'P 1'
#
loop_
_entity.id
_entity.type
_entity.pdbx_description
1 polymer ?
#
loop_
_entity_poly.entity_id
_entity_poly.type
_entity_poly.pdbx_seq_one_letter_code
_entity_poly.pdbx_strand_id
1 'polypeptide(L)'
;MWVDKVYDDNDEEAYRTIYFAYLKARGRSTDRGGEADFEALPDGGYLLRDRENELRLADDTDREAFVAYLVERCCGSRFKDMAEWENRMHDVFMDDLRFL
;
A
#
# COMPACT_ATOMS: atom_id res chain seq x y z
N MET A 1 8.58 -9.45 -4.37
CA MET A 1 7.20 -9.56 -3.83
C MET A 1 6.40 -8.35 -4.31
N TRP A 2 5.05 -8.29 -4.28
CA TRP A 2 4.27 -7.17 -4.91
C TRP A 2 4.77 -5.78 -4.50
N VAL A 3 5.01 -5.56 -3.19
CA VAL A 3 5.54 -4.29 -2.67
C VAL A 3 6.90 -3.92 -3.26
N ASP A 4 7.78 -4.90 -3.50
CA ASP A 4 9.09 -4.61 -4.11
C ASP A 4 8.91 -4.12 -5.55
N LYS A 5 7.97 -4.71 -6.30
CA LYS A 5 7.64 -4.23 -7.65
C LYS A 5 7.04 -2.83 -7.63
N VAL A 6 6.18 -2.54 -6.66
CA VAL A 6 5.64 -1.18 -6.49
C VAL A 6 6.75 -0.16 -6.24
N TYR A 7 7.74 -0.49 -5.41
CA TYR A 7 8.91 0.35 -5.21
C TYR A 7 9.78 0.48 -6.47
N ASP A 8 9.95 -0.59 -7.24
CA ASP A 8 10.75 -0.57 -8.47
C ASP A 8 10.06 0.23 -9.59
N ASP A 9 8.72 0.19 -9.69
CA ASP A 9 7.94 0.74 -10.80
C ASP A 9 7.40 2.17 -10.55
N ASN A 10 7.10 2.55 -9.29
CA ASN A 10 6.46 3.84 -8.96
C ASN A 10 7.42 4.87 -8.33
N ASP A 11 8.71 4.56 -8.27
CA ASP A 11 9.79 5.44 -7.78
C ASP A 11 9.38 6.20 -6.50
N GLU A 12 9.38 7.53 -6.54
CA GLU A 12 9.13 8.41 -5.39
C GLU A 12 7.66 8.42 -4.90
N GLU A 13 6.70 7.97 -5.71
CA GLU A 13 5.26 7.92 -5.33
C GLU A 13 4.81 6.56 -4.78
N ALA A 14 5.68 5.54 -4.80
CA ALA A 14 5.39 4.19 -4.34
C ALA A 14 4.78 4.13 -2.92
N TYR A 15 5.15 5.07 -2.04
CA TYR A 15 4.60 5.13 -0.68
C TYR A 15 3.08 5.34 -0.66
N ARG A 16 2.52 6.09 -1.63
CA ARG A 16 1.08 6.34 -1.73
C ARG A 16 0.36 5.05 -2.10
N THR A 17 0.81 4.37 -3.16
CA THR A 17 0.26 3.08 -3.60
C THR A 17 0.23 2.06 -2.47
N ILE A 18 1.33 1.94 -1.73
CA ILE A 18 1.43 1.04 -0.58
C ILE A 18 0.45 1.43 0.54
N TYR A 19 0.32 2.72 0.86
CA TYR A 19 -0.61 3.18 1.89
C TYR A 19 -2.08 2.95 1.50
N PHE A 20 -2.45 3.20 0.24
CA PHE A 20 -3.79 2.93 -0.26
C PHE A 20 -4.11 1.43 -0.25
N ALA A 21 -3.16 0.58 -0.66
CA ALA A 21 -3.30 -0.86 -0.56
C ALA A 21 -3.56 -1.31 0.89
N TYR A 22 -2.82 -0.76 1.85
CA TYR A 22 -3.05 -1.01 3.28
C TYR A 22 -4.47 -0.60 3.73
N LEU A 23 -4.93 0.60 3.38
CA LEU A 23 -6.26 1.08 3.77
C LEU A 23 -7.38 0.22 3.18
N LYS A 24 -7.28 -0.12 1.89
CA LYS A 24 -8.28 -0.94 1.21
C LYS A 24 -8.28 -2.39 1.73
N ALA A 25 -7.12 -2.99 1.94
CA ALA A 25 -7.01 -4.33 2.54
C ALA A 25 -7.56 -4.39 3.98
N ARG A 26 -7.60 -3.26 4.70
CA ARG A 26 -8.26 -3.14 6.01
C ARG A 26 -9.77 -2.87 5.93
N GLY A 27 -10.36 -2.85 4.74
CA GLY A 27 -11.78 -2.53 4.54
C GLY A 27 -12.12 -1.07 4.81
N ARG A 28 -11.14 -0.16 4.79
CA ARG A 28 -11.40 1.28 4.94
C ARG A 28 -11.65 1.89 3.58
N SER A 29 -12.81 2.55 3.44
CA SER A 29 -13.08 3.39 2.28
C SER A 29 -12.14 4.60 2.31
N THR A 30 -11.46 4.84 1.20
CA THR A 30 -10.74 6.08 0.97
C THR A 30 -11.52 6.89 -0.06
N ASP A 31 -12.07 8.04 0.34
CA ASP A 31 -12.75 8.94 -0.60
C ASP A 31 -11.78 9.54 -1.64
N ARG A 32 -10.48 9.39 -1.39
CA ARG A 32 -9.42 9.61 -2.36
C ARG A 32 -9.34 8.38 -3.26
N GLY A 33 -9.83 8.47 -4.49
CA GLY A 33 -9.48 7.49 -5.53
C GLY A 33 -8.02 7.67 -5.94
N GLY A 34 -7.31 6.58 -6.27
CA GLY A 34 -6.29 6.75 -7.30
C GLY A 34 -5.11 5.78 -7.38
N GLU A 35 -4.62 5.15 -6.31
CA GLU A 35 -3.27 4.53 -6.42
C GLU A 35 -3.26 3.00 -6.39
N ALA A 36 -4.24 2.39 -5.74
CA ALA A 36 -4.42 0.95 -5.74
C ALA A 36 -5.90 0.62 -5.64
N ASP A 37 -6.36 -0.43 -6.33
CA ASP A 37 -7.69 -1.00 -6.29
C ASP A 37 -7.71 -2.32 -5.56
N PHE A 38 -8.80 -2.59 -4.84
CA PHE A 38 -8.98 -3.79 -4.04
C PHE A 38 -10.40 -4.29 -4.23
N GLU A 39 -10.53 -5.50 -4.75
CA GLU A 39 -11.81 -6.10 -5.11
C GLU A 39 -11.95 -7.47 -4.43
N ALA A 40 -13.13 -7.74 -3.88
CA ALA A 40 -13.50 -9.08 -3.43
C ALA A 40 -13.95 -9.92 -4.63
N LEU A 41 -13.42 -11.12 -4.75
CA LEU A 41 -13.69 -12.04 -5.85
C LEU A 41 -14.80 -13.04 -5.48
N PRO A 42 -15.52 -13.61 -6.47
CA PRO A 42 -16.60 -14.57 -6.21
C PRO A 42 -16.19 -15.86 -5.49
N ASP A 43 -14.90 -16.19 -5.51
CA ASP A 43 -14.34 -17.37 -4.83
C ASP A 43 -13.97 -17.12 -3.36
N GLY A 44 -14.24 -15.91 -2.85
CA GLY A 44 -13.92 -15.51 -1.49
C GLY A 44 -12.51 -14.91 -1.32
N GLY A 45 -11.73 -14.83 -2.41
CA GLY A 45 -10.43 -14.17 -2.42
C GLY A 45 -10.51 -12.67 -2.69
N TYR A 46 -9.34 -12.06 -2.82
CA TYR A 46 -9.21 -10.63 -3.11
C TYR A 46 -8.19 -10.39 -4.22
N LEU A 47 -8.43 -9.34 -5.00
CA LEU A 47 -7.51 -8.86 -6.02
C LEU A 47 -7.12 -7.42 -5.71
N LEU A 48 -5.85 -7.23 -5.35
CA LEU A 48 -5.21 -5.93 -5.23
C LEU A 48 -4.51 -5.59 -6.55
N ARG A 49 -4.71 -4.38 -7.06
CA ARG A 49 -4.13 -3.92 -8.32
C ARG A 49 -3.62 -2.50 -8.17
N ASP A 50 -2.48 -2.21 -8.76
CA ASP A 50 -2.12 -0.84 -9.12
C ASP A 50 -2.07 -0.74 -10.65
N ARG A 51 -1.46 0.32 -11.16
CA ARG A 51 -1.38 0.57 -12.60
C ARG A 51 -0.64 -0.52 -13.38
N GLU A 52 0.39 -1.12 -12.80
CA GLU A 52 1.34 -2.02 -13.49
C GLU A 52 1.39 -3.42 -12.84
N ASN A 53 0.89 -3.56 -11.61
CA ASN A 53 1.02 -4.80 -10.83
C ASN A 53 -0.32 -5.29 -10.27
N GLU A 54 -0.44 -6.62 -10.16
CA GLU A 54 -1.56 -7.29 -9.52
C GLU A 54 -1.06 -8.27 -8.44
N LEU A 55 -1.82 -8.38 -7.36
CA LEU A 55 -1.63 -9.35 -6.27
C LEU A 55 -2.97 -10.01 -5.95
N ARG A 56 -3.02 -11.34 -6.07
CA ARG A 56 -4.16 -12.14 -5.62
C ARG A 56 -3.91 -12.64 -4.20
N LEU A 57 -4.90 -12.47 -3.34
CA LEU A 57 -4.96 -13.00 -1.98
C LEU A 57 -6.06 -14.06 -1.95
N ALA A 58 -5.75 -15.26 -1.46
CA ALA A 58 -6.68 -16.38 -1.59
C ALA A 58 -7.93 -16.22 -0.72
N ASP A 59 -7.79 -15.57 0.44
CA ASP A 59 -8.85 -15.44 1.44
C ASP A 59 -8.56 -14.28 2.44
N ASP A 60 -9.37 -14.22 3.51
CA ASP A 60 -9.20 -13.27 4.62
C ASP A 60 -7.89 -13.46 5.39
N THR A 61 -7.38 -14.70 5.49
CA THR A 61 -6.12 -14.99 6.18
C THR A 61 -4.96 -14.37 5.42
N ASP A 62 -4.92 -14.56 4.10
CA ASP A 62 -3.92 -13.94 3.23
C ASP A 62 -4.00 -12.42 3.27
N ARG A 63 -5.21 -11.86 3.31
CA ARG A 63 -5.43 -10.41 3.45
C ARG A 63 -4.87 -9.88 4.77
N GLU A 64 -5.15 -10.54 5.89
CA GLU A 64 -4.64 -10.14 7.20
C GLU A 64 -3.12 -10.28 7.29
N ALA A 65 -2.56 -11.36 6.74
CA ALA A 65 -1.13 -11.56 6.63
C ALA A 65 -0.46 -10.47 5.79
N PHE A 66 -1.09 -10.07 4.67
CA PHE A 66 -0.62 -8.97 3.83
C PHE A 66 -0.62 -7.63 4.58
N VAL A 67 -1.69 -7.33 5.34
CA VAL A 67 -1.75 -6.12 6.17
C VAL A 67 -0.64 -6.12 7.23
N ALA A 68 -0.45 -7.25 7.93
CA ALA A 68 0.61 -7.38 8.93
C ALA A 68 2.00 -7.22 8.30
N TYR A 69 2.21 -7.79 7.11
CA TYR A 69 3.42 -7.63 6.34
C TYR A 69 3.69 -6.15 6.01
N LEU A 70 2.70 -5.41 5.52
CA LEU A 70 2.86 -3.98 5.21
C LEU A 70 3.26 -3.17 6.44
N VAL A 71 2.60 -3.42 7.58
CA VAL A 71 2.92 -2.75 8.85
C VAL A 71 4.37 -3.03 9.24
N GLU A 72 4.80 -4.28 9.26
CA GLU A 72 6.18 -4.64 9.61
C GLU A 72 7.20 -4.03 8.64
N ARG A 73 6.93 -4.12 7.34
CA ARG A 73 7.85 -3.68 6.28
C ARG A 73 8.04 -2.17 6.24
N CYS A 74 6.97 -1.41 6.48
CA CYS A 74 6.96 0.05 6.38
C CYS A 74 7.23 0.72 7.72
N CYS A 75 6.59 0.25 8.79
CA CYS A 75 6.72 0.85 10.12
C CYS A 75 7.95 0.32 10.85
N GLY A 76 8.16 -1.01 10.82
CA GLY A 76 9.14 -1.71 11.65
C GLY A 76 9.10 -1.21 13.10
N SER A 77 10.26 -0.86 13.65
CA SER A 77 10.38 -0.20 14.96
C SER A 77 10.47 1.33 14.91
N ARG A 78 10.36 1.93 13.71
CA ARG A 78 10.67 3.35 13.47
C ARG A 78 9.43 4.25 13.51
N PHE A 79 8.27 3.69 13.17
CA PHE A 79 7.00 4.41 13.11
C PHE A 79 5.98 3.68 13.96
N LYS A 80 5.08 4.43 14.61
CA LYS A 80 4.01 3.87 15.43
C LYS A 80 2.95 3.15 14.60
N ASP A 81 2.65 3.69 13.43
CA ASP A 81 1.64 3.16 12.53
C ASP A 81 1.86 3.61 11.08
N MET A 82 1.05 3.04 10.18
CA MET A 82 1.11 3.31 8.74
C MET A 82 0.78 4.76 8.38
N ALA A 83 0.01 5.47 9.22
CA ALA A 83 -0.32 6.86 8.94
C ALA A 83 0.88 7.77 9.26
N GLU A 84 1.58 7.52 10.36
CA GLU A 84 2.84 8.20 10.65
C GLU A 84 3.90 7.93 9.56
N TRP A 85 4.03 6.68 9.14
CA TRP A 85 4.92 6.30 8.05
C TRP A 85 4.58 7.03 6.75
N GLU A 86 3.31 7.05 6.34
CA GLU A 86 2.89 7.72 5.09
C GLU A 86 3.13 9.23 5.15
N ASN A 87 2.81 9.90 6.24
CA ASN A 87 3.10 11.33 6.40
C ASN A 87 4.59 11.61 6.28
N ARG A 88 5.45 10.76 6.89
CA ARG A 88 6.90 10.94 6.78
C ARG A 88 7.41 10.77 5.35
N MET A 89 6.90 9.77 4.63
CA MET A 89 7.28 9.56 3.23
C MET A 89 6.77 10.68 2.32
N HIS A 90 5.56 11.20 2.59
CA HIS A 90 5.01 12.36 1.91
C HIS A 90 5.87 13.61 2.11
N ASP A 91 6.34 13.86 3.33
CA ASP A 91 7.23 14.99 3.61
C ASP A 91 8.56 14.89 2.84
N VAL A 92 9.15 13.68 2.78
CA VAL A 92 10.38 13.44 2.00
C VAL A 92 10.14 13.74 0.52
N PHE A 93 9.07 13.19 -0.06
CA PHE A 93 8.68 13.44 -1.44
C PHE A 93 8.47 14.95 -1.72
N MET A 94 7.76 15.65 -0.85
CA MET A 94 7.53 17.09 -1.00
C MET A 94 8.80 17.92 -0.87
N ASP A 95 9.77 17.48 -0.07
CA ASP A 95 11.07 18.13 0.02
C ASP A 95 11.90 17.88 -1.25
N ASP A 96 11.94 16.65 -1.77
CA ASP A 96 12.64 16.34 -3.03
C ASP A 96 12.08 17.18 -4.20
N LEU A 97 10.76 17.33 -4.29
CA LEU A 97 10.10 18.21 -5.26
C LEU A 97 10.43 19.70 -5.12
N ARG A 98 10.81 20.18 -3.92
CA ARG A 98 11.18 21.59 -3.70
C ARG A 98 12.60 21.91 -4.18
N PHE A 99 13.42 20.91 -4.42
CA PHE A 99 14.81 21.06 -4.86
C PHE A 99 15.03 20.63 -6.33
N LEU A 100 13.95 20.33 -7.06
CA LEU A 100 13.89 20.19 -8.52
C LEU A 100 13.54 21.52 -9.20
#